data_AF-A0AAV7IVR0-F1
#
_entry.id   AF-A0AAV7IVR0-F1
#
_cell.length_a   1.000
_cell.length_b   1.000
_cell.length_c   1.000
_cell.angle_alpha   90.00
_cell.angle_beta   90.00
_cell.angle_gamma   90.00
#
_symmetry.space_group_name_H-M   'P 1'
#
loop_
_entity.id
_entity.type
_entity.pdbx_description
1 polymer ?
#
loop_
_entity_poly.entity_id
_entity_poly.type
_entity_poly.pdbx_seq_one_letter_code
_entity_poly.pdbx_strand_id
1 'polypeptide(L)'
;MQLFYLLTLLMFYLSIVSTVDIEKKVTNNTYGVTDRLFIFPGTKWCGPGNVAQDNYDLGSDKQVDMCCRDHDLCEPKIRSGETKYGIVNHGRTPLLSCTCDEVFSNCLKAVNSWTSQIIENIYFKLLGRKCFHYNTEK
;
A
#
# COMPACT_ATOMS: atom_id res chain seq x y z
N MET A 1 27.35 21.04 -30.81
CA MET A 1 27.30 20.64 -29.38
C MET A 1 25.89 20.36 -28.86
N GLN A 2 24.91 21.23 -29.12
CA GLN A 2 23.54 21.06 -28.61
C GLN A 2 22.76 19.87 -29.23
N LEU A 3 22.99 19.57 -30.51
CA LEU A 3 22.35 18.44 -31.20
C LEU A 3 22.83 17.07 -30.70
N PHE A 4 24.12 16.96 -30.36
CA PHE A 4 24.67 15.74 -29.74
C PHE A 4 24.06 15.50 -28.35
N TYR A 5 23.84 16.56 -27.57
CA TYR A 5 23.24 16.45 -26.23
C TYR A 5 21.75 16.04 -26.29
N LEU A 6 21.03 16.51 -27.30
CA LEU A 6 19.62 16.12 -27.52
C LEU A 6 19.51 14.65 -27.94
N LEU A 7 20.42 14.18 -28.79
CA LEU A 7 20.48 12.79 -29.22
C LEU A 7 20.88 11.85 -28.08
N THR A 8 21.82 12.24 -27.21
CA THR A 8 22.18 11.44 -26.03
C THR A 8 21.05 11.36 -25.01
N LEU A 9 20.32 12.46 -24.77
CA LEU A 9 19.15 12.46 -23.91
C LEU A 9 18.00 11.60 -24.47
N LEU A 10 17.78 11.62 -25.77
CA LEU A 10 16.76 10.79 -26.43
C LEU A 10 17.12 9.30 -26.33
N MET A 11 18.38 8.93 -26.56
CA MET A 11 18.84 7.54 -26.43
C MET A 11 18.80 7.05 -24.97
N PHE A 12 19.08 7.93 -24.00
CA PHE A 12 18.93 7.61 -22.58
C PHE A 12 17.45 7.46 -22.19
N TYR A 13 16.57 8.32 -22.71
CA TYR A 13 15.13 8.22 -22.51
C TYR A 13 14.56 6.92 -23.11
N LEU A 14 14.94 6.58 -24.34
CA LEU A 14 14.48 5.36 -25.02
C LEU A 14 14.98 4.07 -24.35
N SER A 15 16.20 4.07 -23.82
CA SER A 15 16.74 2.94 -23.05
C SER A 15 16.08 2.77 -21.68
N ILE A 16 15.61 3.86 -21.06
CA ILE A 16 14.76 3.78 -19.87
C ILE A 16 13.39 3.21 -20.25
N VAL A 17 12.74 3.74 -21.29
CA VAL A 17 11.39 3.31 -21.69
C VAL A 17 11.33 1.84 -22.11
N SER A 18 12.34 1.33 -22.83
CA SER A 18 12.37 -0.08 -23.26
C SER A 18 12.61 -1.08 -22.12
N THR A 19 12.95 -0.62 -20.91
CA THR A 19 13.09 -1.49 -19.72
C THR A 19 11.84 -1.51 -18.83
N VAL A 20 10.81 -0.71 -19.16
CA VAL A 20 9.54 -0.67 -18.40
C VAL A 20 8.44 -1.44 -19.14
N ASP A 21 8.75 -2.64 -19.65
CA ASP A 21 7.75 -3.62 -20.04
C ASP A 21 8.11 -4.97 -19.40
N ILE A 22 7.77 -5.10 -18.11
CA ILE A 22 7.75 -6.41 -17.44
C ILE A 22 6.29 -6.81 -17.25
N GLU A 23 5.78 -7.62 -18.19
CA GLU A 23 4.64 -8.49 -17.94
C GLU A 23 5.00 -9.45 -16.81
N LYS A 24 4.68 -9.08 -15.56
CA LYS A 24 4.75 -10.02 -14.44
C LYS A 24 3.54 -10.95 -14.50
N LYS A 25 3.76 -12.09 -15.13
CA LYS A 25 2.89 -13.26 -15.15
C LYS A 25 2.60 -13.72 -13.71
N VAL A 26 1.31 -13.98 -13.45
CA VAL A 26 0.67 -14.28 -12.18
C VAL A 26 1.39 -15.38 -11.37
N THR A 27 1.84 -15.02 -10.17
CA THR A 27 1.97 -15.94 -9.03
C THR A 27 1.21 -15.31 -7.86
N ASN A 28 0.32 -16.08 -7.24
CA ASN A 28 -0.57 -15.66 -6.16
C ASN A 28 0.20 -15.44 -4.84
N ASN A 29 1.01 -14.38 -4.76
CA ASN A 29 1.54 -13.75 -3.55
C ASN A 29 2.31 -12.47 -3.97
N THR A 30 1.58 -11.46 -4.43
CA THR A 30 2.16 -10.23 -5.01
C THR A 30 2.47 -9.18 -3.94
N TYR A 31 3.48 -9.45 -3.12
CA TYR A 31 4.29 -8.41 -2.50
C TYR A 31 5.75 -8.73 -2.84
N GLY A 32 6.31 -7.97 -3.78
CA GLY A 32 7.67 -8.19 -4.27
C GLY A 32 8.73 -7.89 -3.19
N VAL A 33 9.97 -8.33 -3.40
CA VAL A 33 11.12 -7.97 -2.54
C VAL A 33 11.25 -6.45 -2.35
N THR A 34 10.85 -5.67 -3.37
CA THR A 34 10.78 -4.20 -3.30
C THR A 34 9.74 -3.70 -2.32
N ASP A 35 8.61 -4.38 -2.15
CA ASP A 35 7.50 -3.93 -1.29
C ASP A 35 7.86 -4.08 0.20
N ARG A 36 8.68 -5.09 0.51
CA ARG A 36 9.25 -5.28 1.86
C ARG A 36 10.17 -4.14 2.29
N LEU A 37 10.78 -3.41 1.34
CA LEU A 37 11.61 -2.23 1.64
C LEU A 37 10.77 -1.02 2.07
N PHE A 38 9.44 -1.08 1.89
CA PHE A 38 8.51 -0.01 2.24
C PHE A 38 7.69 -0.30 3.51
N ILE A 39 8.09 -1.29 4.32
CA ILE A 39 7.57 -1.46 5.68
C ILE A 39 8.17 -0.39 6.59
N PHE A 40 7.33 0.31 7.34
CA PHE A 40 7.79 1.37 8.24
C PHE A 40 8.72 0.80 9.33
N PRO A 41 9.91 1.38 9.57
CA PRO A 41 10.84 0.89 10.57
C PRO A 41 10.20 0.74 11.95
N GLY A 42 10.50 -0.36 12.64
CA GLY A 42 9.89 -0.66 13.94
C GLY A 42 8.51 -1.33 13.86
N THR A 43 7.98 -1.55 12.67
CA THR A 43 6.69 -2.24 12.41
C THR A 43 6.90 -3.44 11.50
N LYS A 44 5.89 -4.31 11.39
CA LYS A 44 5.86 -5.44 10.46
C LYS A 44 4.65 -5.41 9.51
N TRP A 45 3.64 -4.62 9.84
CA TRP A 45 2.36 -4.53 9.13
C TRP A 45 2.13 -3.18 8.46
N CYS A 46 2.91 -2.15 8.78
CA CYS A 46 2.69 -0.82 8.23
C CYS A 46 3.42 -0.64 6.89
N GLY A 47 2.82 -1.13 5.79
CA GLY A 47 3.29 -0.91 4.42
C GLY A 47 2.44 -1.63 3.39
N PRO A 48 2.93 -1.83 2.15
CA PRO A 48 2.24 -2.66 1.18
C PRO A 48 2.30 -4.13 1.63
N GLY A 49 1.23 -4.59 2.29
CA GLY A 49 1.18 -5.90 2.93
C GLY A 49 1.99 -5.91 4.21
N ASN A 50 2.51 -7.08 4.59
CA ASN A 50 3.26 -7.26 5.83
C ASN A 50 4.43 -8.26 5.67
N VAL A 51 5.37 -8.18 6.61
CA VAL A 51 6.52 -9.08 6.74
C VAL A 51 6.43 -9.94 8.02
N ALA A 52 5.26 -9.96 8.64
CA ALA A 52 4.98 -10.73 9.84
C ALA A 52 4.98 -12.24 9.56
N GLN A 53 5.47 -13.03 10.52
CA GLN A 53 5.42 -14.49 10.43
C GLN A 53 4.02 -15.05 10.71
N ASP A 54 3.27 -14.37 11.58
CA ASP A 54 1.89 -14.67 11.95
C ASP A 54 1.18 -13.42 12.50
N ASN A 55 -0.10 -13.53 12.85
CA ASN A 55 -0.94 -12.42 13.32
C ASN A 55 -0.48 -11.78 14.66
N TYR A 56 0.37 -12.46 15.42
CA TYR A 56 0.91 -11.99 16.69
C TYR A 56 2.32 -11.43 16.54
N ASP A 57 2.96 -11.65 15.39
CA ASP A 57 4.29 -11.14 15.09
C ASP A 57 4.26 -9.63 14.80
N LEU A 58 4.62 -8.86 15.82
CA LEU A 58 4.64 -7.40 15.81
C LEU A 58 6.07 -6.88 15.95
N GLY A 59 6.31 -5.70 15.40
CA GLY A 59 7.53 -4.93 15.56
C GLY A 59 7.69 -4.29 16.95
N SER A 60 8.71 -3.45 17.10
CA SER A 60 8.99 -2.73 18.35
C SER A 60 7.90 -1.70 18.69
N ASP A 61 7.31 -1.06 17.66
CA ASP A 61 6.25 -0.06 17.81
C ASP A 61 4.88 -0.73 17.90
N LYS A 62 4.74 -1.65 18.86
CA LYS A 62 3.64 -2.63 18.95
C LYS A 62 2.25 -2.04 18.78
N GLN A 63 1.94 -0.93 19.44
CA GLN A 63 0.59 -0.34 19.38
C GLN A 63 0.26 0.20 17.98
N VAL A 64 1.24 0.81 17.30
CA VAL A 64 1.06 1.29 15.94
C VAL A 64 0.96 0.12 14.97
N ASP A 65 1.82 -0.88 15.15
CA ASP A 65 1.85 -2.06 14.31
C ASP A 65 0.55 -2.90 14.43
N MET A 66 -0.07 -2.93 15.61
CA MET A 66 -1.41 -3.49 15.81
C MET A 66 -2.46 -2.75 14.98
N CYS A 67 -2.45 -1.41 14.93
CA CYS A 67 -3.37 -0.65 14.07
C CYS A 67 -3.21 -1.04 12.60
N CYS A 68 -1.96 -1.19 12.13
CA CYS A 68 -1.68 -1.60 10.75
C CYS A 68 -2.10 -3.04 10.47
N ARG A 69 -1.85 -3.98 11.39
CA ARG A 69 -2.32 -5.37 11.26
C ARG A 69 -3.83 -5.43 11.15
N ASP A 70 -4.52 -4.76 12.06
CA ASP A 70 -5.98 -4.80 12.12
C ASP A 70 -6.58 -4.17 10.84
N HIS A 71 -5.93 -3.15 10.28
CA HIS A 71 -6.25 -2.60 8.96
C HIS A 71 -5.98 -3.60 7.84
N ASP A 72 -4.81 -4.23 7.78
CA ASP A 72 -4.43 -5.25 6.79
C ASP A 72 -5.43 -6.42 6.75
N LEU A 73 -5.91 -6.83 7.92
CA LEU A 73 -6.87 -7.93 8.10
C LEU A 73 -8.33 -7.49 7.92
N CYS A 74 -8.63 -6.20 7.92
CA CYS A 74 -9.99 -5.68 7.86
C CYS A 74 -10.74 -6.11 6.58
N GLU A 75 -12.04 -6.36 6.73
CA GLU A 75 -12.98 -6.71 5.68
C GLU A 75 -14.22 -5.79 5.76
N PRO A 76 -14.94 -5.56 4.65
CA PRO A 76 -14.65 -6.09 3.32
C PRO A 76 -13.52 -5.33 2.61
N LYS A 77 -12.79 -6.07 1.77
CA LYS A 77 -11.81 -5.53 0.82
C LYS A 77 -11.99 -6.08 -0.60
N ILE A 78 -11.53 -5.29 -1.57
CA ILE A 78 -11.46 -5.66 -3.00
C ILE A 78 -9.99 -5.86 -3.35
N ARG A 79 -9.58 -7.10 -3.66
CA ARG A 79 -8.19 -7.41 -4.00
C ARG A 79 -7.77 -6.73 -5.30
N SER A 80 -6.46 -6.57 -5.50
CA SER A 80 -5.92 -6.03 -6.76
C SER A 80 -6.44 -6.83 -7.96
N GLY A 81 -6.98 -6.15 -8.96
CA GLY A 81 -7.59 -6.73 -10.16
C GLY A 81 -8.98 -7.34 -9.96
N GLU A 82 -9.49 -7.37 -8.73
CA GLU A 82 -10.81 -7.93 -8.42
C GLU A 82 -11.94 -6.92 -8.69
N THR A 83 -13.12 -7.44 -9.01
CA THR A 83 -14.36 -6.67 -9.07
C THR A 83 -15.33 -7.15 -7.99
N LYS A 84 -15.71 -6.27 -7.07
CA LYS A 84 -16.76 -6.52 -6.07
C LYS A 84 -17.59 -5.27 -5.88
N TYR A 85 -18.84 -5.42 -5.44
CA TYR A 85 -19.74 -4.28 -5.15
C TYR A 85 -19.90 -3.29 -6.31
N GLY A 86 -19.73 -3.76 -7.56
CA GLY A 86 -19.74 -2.90 -8.76
C GLY A 86 -18.47 -2.04 -8.94
N ILE A 87 -17.41 -2.28 -8.17
CA ILE A 87 -16.16 -1.53 -8.18
C ILE A 87 -15.02 -2.45 -8.62
N VAL A 88 -14.23 -2.00 -9.59
CA VAL A 88 -13.02 -2.69 -10.06
C VAL A 88 -11.80 -2.05 -9.37
N ASN A 89 -11.00 -2.85 -8.68
CA ASN A 89 -9.75 -2.35 -8.09
C ASN A 89 -8.58 -2.48 -9.08
N HIS A 90 -8.27 -1.39 -9.78
CA HIS A 90 -7.09 -1.32 -10.66
C HIS A 90 -5.76 -1.07 -9.91
N GLY A 91 -5.82 -0.85 -8.59
CA GLY A 91 -4.65 -0.60 -7.77
C GLY A 91 -3.87 -1.87 -7.47
N ARG A 92 -2.55 -1.73 -7.22
CA ARG A 92 -1.63 -2.84 -6.91
C ARG A 92 -1.81 -3.44 -5.52
N THR A 93 -2.54 -2.76 -4.64
CA THR A 93 -2.82 -3.23 -3.27
C THR A 93 -4.33 -3.31 -3.05
N PRO A 94 -4.80 -4.08 -2.05
CA PRO A 94 -6.21 -4.14 -1.73
C PRO A 94 -6.83 -2.75 -1.51
N LEU A 95 -8.04 -2.56 -2.01
CA LEU A 95 -8.89 -1.41 -1.73
C LEU A 95 -9.77 -1.80 -0.54
N LEU A 96 -9.69 -1.06 0.56
CA LEU A 96 -10.43 -1.35 1.79
C LEU A 96 -11.67 -0.45 1.91
N SER A 97 -12.62 -0.89 2.74
CA SER A 97 -13.82 -0.11 2.99
C SER A 97 -13.52 1.19 3.74
N CYS A 98 -14.34 2.22 3.53
CA CYS A 98 -14.17 3.49 4.24
C CYS A 98 -14.34 3.34 5.76
N THR A 99 -15.09 2.35 6.22
CA THR A 99 -15.18 1.98 7.64
C THR A 99 -13.85 1.43 8.17
N CYS A 100 -13.16 0.57 7.39
CA CYS A 100 -11.82 0.10 7.77
C CYS A 100 -10.83 1.27 7.90
N ASP A 101 -10.86 2.19 6.93
CA ASP A 101 -9.98 3.36 6.93
C ASP A 101 -10.29 4.33 8.09
N GLU A 102 -11.57 4.52 8.45
CA GLU A 102 -11.96 5.31 9.63
C GLU A 102 -11.46 4.69 10.94
N VAL A 103 -11.67 3.38 11.13
CA VAL A 103 -11.17 2.65 12.30
C VAL A 103 -9.64 2.74 12.38
N PHE A 104 -8.95 2.62 11.26
CA PHE A 104 -7.50 2.75 11.19
C PHE A 104 -7.02 4.15 11.60
N SER A 105 -7.62 5.20 11.05
CA SER A 105 -7.31 6.59 11.44
C SER A 105 -7.55 6.82 12.94
N ASN A 106 -8.66 6.33 13.47
CA ASN A 106 -8.99 6.46 14.89
C ASN A 106 -8.00 5.69 15.78
N CYS A 107 -7.57 4.49 15.38
CA CYS A 107 -6.55 3.72 16.08
C CYS A 107 -5.22 4.49 16.14
N LEU A 108 -4.73 5.00 15.01
CA LEU A 108 -3.48 5.77 14.95
C LEU A 108 -3.51 7.04 15.80
N LYS A 109 -4.64 7.77 15.78
CA LYS A 109 -4.87 8.95 16.61
C LYS A 109 -4.89 8.61 18.10
N ALA A 110 -5.49 7.48 18.48
CA ALA A 110 -5.55 7.03 19.86
C ALA A 110 -4.17 6.65 20.42
N VAL A 111 -3.31 6.04 19.60
CA VAL A 111 -1.92 5.73 20.00
C VAL A 111 -1.11 7.01 20.23
N ASN A 112 -1.39 8.09 19.47
CA ASN A 112 -0.83 9.42 19.65
C ASN A 112 0.71 9.47 19.81
N SER A 113 1.43 8.72 18.98
CA SER A 113 2.89 8.68 18.94
C SER A 113 3.43 9.39 17.70
N TRP A 114 4.73 9.65 17.66
CA TRP A 114 5.38 10.19 16.46
C TRP A 114 5.23 9.23 15.27
N THR A 115 5.44 7.92 15.48
CA THR A 115 5.28 6.89 14.45
C THR A 115 3.84 6.84 13.93
N SER A 116 2.82 6.87 14.81
CA SER A 116 1.42 6.83 14.37
C SER A 116 1.01 8.06 13.57
N GLN A 117 1.46 9.25 13.98
CA GLN A 117 1.23 10.48 13.23
C GLN A 117 1.84 10.43 11.84
N ILE A 118 3.08 9.93 11.69
CA ILE A 118 3.71 9.81 10.38
C ILE A 118 2.94 8.86 9.47
N ILE A 119 2.60 7.67 9.97
CA ILE A 119 1.84 6.68 9.20
C ILE A 119 0.49 7.24 8.77
N GLU A 120 -0.23 7.93 9.65
CA GLU A 120 -1.49 8.59 9.32
C GLU A 120 -1.31 9.62 8.19
N ASN A 121 -0.30 10.49 8.30
CA ASN A 121 -0.02 11.50 7.28
C ASN A 121 0.37 10.88 5.93
N ILE A 122 1.22 9.84 5.93
CA ILE A 122 1.62 9.14 4.71
C ILE A 122 0.40 8.52 4.03
N TYR A 123 -0.39 7.75 4.78
CA TYR A 123 -1.52 6.99 4.21
C TYR A 123 -2.63 7.91 3.70
N PHE A 124 -3.12 8.83 4.53
CA PHE A 124 -4.32 9.63 4.24
C PHE A 124 -4.03 10.91 3.47
N LYS A 125 -2.86 11.55 3.67
CA LYS A 125 -2.57 12.86 3.07
C LYS A 125 -1.63 12.77 1.89
N LEU A 126 -0.50 12.07 2.04
CA LEU A 126 0.51 12.00 0.98
C LEU A 126 0.09 11.05 -0.16
N LEU A 127 -0.34 9.84 0.19
CA LEU A 127 -0.76 8.84 -0.80
C LEU A 127 -2.22 9.05 -1.26
N GLY A 128 -3.03 9.78 -0.48
CA GLY A 128 -4.43 10.05 -0.80
C GLY A 128 -5.22 8.77 -1.07
N ARG A 129 -4.98 7.72 -0.27
CA ARG A 129 -5.60 6.41 -0.48
C ARG A 129 -7.12 6.55 -0.50
N LYS A 130 -7.73 6.01 -1.56
CA LYS A 130 -9.19 5.93 -1.68
C LYS A 130 -9.68 4.70 -0.94
N CYS A 131 -10.92 4.78 -0.46
CA CYS A 131 -11.67 3.68 0.13
C CYS A 131 -12.98 3.50 -0.63
N PHE A 132 -13.71 2.41 -0.35
CA PHE A 132 -15.05 2.20 -0.92
C PHE A 132 -16.14 2.09 0.15
N HIS A 133 -17.34 2.54 -0.21
CA HIS A 133 -18.54 2.22 0.54
C HIS A 133 -19.21 0.98 -0.07
N TYR A 134 -19.80 0.15 0.79
CA TYR A 134 -20.59 -1.00 0.39
C TYR A 134 -21.90 -0.95 1.17
N ASN A 135 -23.00 -1.25 0.51
CA ASN A 135 -24.27 -1.41 1.19
C ASN A 135 -24.37 -2.87 1.66
N THR A 136 -24.66 -3.08 2.93
CA THR A 136 -24.88 -4.42 3.52
C THR A 136 -26.22 -5.06 3.11
N GLU A 137 -27.02 -4.37 2.30
CA GLU A 137 -28.33 -4.83 1.87
C GLU A 137 -28.31 -5.34 0.43
N LYS A 138 -28.15 -6.66 0.28
CA LYS A 138 -28.70 -7.46 -0.82
C LYS A 138 -28.88 -8.90 -0.36
#